data_AF-C6FKG7-F1
#
_entry.id   AF-C6FKG7-F1
#
_cell.length_a   1.000
_cell.length_b   1.000
_cell.length_c   1.000
_cell.angle_alpha   90.00
_cell.angle_beta   90.00
_cell.angle_gamma   90.00
#
_symmetry.space_group_name_H-M   'P 1'
#
loop_
_entity.id
_entity.type
_entity.pdbx_description
1 polymer ?
#
loop_
_entity_poly.entity_id
_entity_poly.type
_entity_poly.pdbx_seq_one_letter_code
_entity_poly.pdbx_strand_id
1 'polypeptide(L)' 'GRSVIVVGPSLSLHQCGLPLEIAIKLFQLFVIRDLITKRATSNVRIAKRKIWEKEPIVWEILQEV' A
#
# COMPACT_ATOMS: atom_id res chain seq x y z
N GLY A 1 -0.85 -10.03 -10.70
CA GLY A 1 0.52 -9.64 -11.08
C GLY A 1 1.44 -10.83 -10.95
N ARG A 2 2.66 -10.75 -11.51
CA ARG A 2 3.71 -11.76 -11.33
C ARG A 2 4.99 -11.05 -10.90
N SER A 3 5.76 -11.67 -10.03
CA SER A 3 7.05 -11.15 -9.55
C SER A 3 8.03 -12.30 -9.42
N VAL A 4 9.33 -11.98 -9.43
CA VAL A 4 10.38 -12.96 -9.13
C VAL A 4 10.36 -13.21 -7.62
N ILE A 5 10.48 -14.47 -7.23
CA ILE A 5 10.62 -14.89 -5.83
C ILE A 5 12.11 -14.93 -5.50
N VAL A 6 12.49 -14.27 -4.42
CA VAL A 6 13.86 -14.25 -3.88
C VAL A 6 13.84 -14.84 -2.48
N VAL A 7 14.93 -15.51 -2.10
CA VAL A 7 15.07 -16.12 -0.76
C VAL A 7 15.11 -15.01 0.31
N GLY A 8 14.22 -15.09 1.30
CA GLY A 8 14.16 -14.19 2.46
C GLY A 8 14.48 -14.93 3.76
N PRO A 9 15.75 -15.03 4.18
CA PRO A 9 16.17 -15.90 5.30
C PRO A 9 15.69 -15.42 6.68
N SER A 10 15.27 -14.17 6.81
CA SER A 10 14.79 -13.56 8.06
C SER A 10 13.26 -13.65 8.26
N LEU A 11 12.53 -14.21 7.29
CA LEU A 11 11.08 -14.30 7.35
C LEU A 11 10.63 -15.56 8.09
N SER A 12 9.57 -15.43 8.90
CA SER A 12 8.92 -16.59 9.52
C SER A 12 8.13 -17.40 8.48
N LEU A 13 7.78 -18.66 8.80
CA LEU A 13 7.06 -19.56 7.89
C LEU A 13 5.75 -18.99 7.33
N HIS A 14 5.06 -18.14 8.11
CA HIS A 14 3.77 -17.54 7.76
C HIS A 14 3.91 -16.15 7.11
N GLN A 15 5.14 -15.68 6.85
CA GLN A 15 5.42 -14.35 6.31
C GLN A 15 5.93 -14.42 4.87
N CYS A 16 5.66 -13.38 4.10
CA CYS A 16 6.25 -13.18 2.78
C CYS A 16 6.68 -11.73 2.59
N GLY A 17 7.74 -11.52 1.81
CA GLY A 17 8.14 -10.19 1.36
C GLY A 17 7.33 -9.78 0.13
N LEU A 18 6.65 -8.64 0.19
CA LEU A 18 5.89 -8.10 -0.93
C LEU A 18 6.49 -6.77 -1.40
N PRO A 19 6.82 -6.60 -2.69
CA PRO A 19 7.25 -5.31 -3.21
C PRO A 19 6.17 -4.24 -3.01
N LEU A 20 6.60 -3.06 -2.61
CA LEU A 20 5.72 -1.93 -2.31
C LEU A 20 4.73 -1.62 -3.44
N GLU A 21 5.20 -1.61 -4.68
CA GLU A 21 4.36 -1.27 -5.84
C GLU A 21 3.24 -2.29 -6.08
N ILE A 22 3.50 -3.54 -5.74
CA ILE A 22 2.50 -4.61 -5.82
C ILE A 22 1.53 -4.47 -4.64
N ALA A 23 2.03 -4.21 -3.43
CA ALA A 23 1.21 -3.96 -2.25
C ALA A 23 0.23 -2.80 -2.47
N ILE A 24 0.70 -1.66 -2.96
CA ILE A 24 -0.15 -0.49 -3.26
C ILE A 24 -1.28 -0.84 -4.25
N LYS A 25 -1.00 -1.65 -5.28
CA LYS A 25 -2.02 -2.08 -6.24
C LYS A 25 -3.04 -3.05 -5.63
N LEU A 26 -2.60 -3.99 -4.82
CA LEU A 26 -3.48 -4.98 -4.17
C LEU A 26 -4.39 -4.31 -3.13
N PHE A 27 -3.85 -3.38 -2.37
CA PHE A 27 -4.55 -2.72 -1.26
C PHE A 27 -5.12 -1.34 -1.62
N GLN A 28 -5.14 -0.97 -2.91
CA GLN A 28 -5.52 0.38 -3.36
C GLN A 28 -6.88 0.83 -2.80
N LEU A 29 -7.87 -0.07 -2.73
CA LEU A 29 -9.19 0.26 -2.20
C LEU A 29 -9.16 0.55 -0.70
N PHE A 30 -8.39 -0.23 0.06
CA PHE A 30 -8.24 -0.06 1.51
C PHE A 30 -7.51 1.25 1.82
N VAL A 31 -6.42 1.53 1.11
CA VAL A 31 -5.67 2.79 1.24
C VAL A 31 -6.54 4.01 0.92
N ILE A 32 -7.34 3.96 -0.16
CA ILE A 32 -8.26 5.06 -0.51
C ILE A 32 -9.31 5.26 0.59
N ARG A 33 -9.89 4.17 1.12
CA ARG A 33 -10.88 4.24 2.18
C ARG A 33 -10.28 4.90 3.43
N ASP A 34 -9.09 4.47 3.82
CA ASP A 34 -8.44 4.95 5.02
C ASP A 34 -7.98 6.42 4.90
N LEU A 35 -7.50 6.83 3.73
CA LEU A 35 -7.21 8.23 3.40
C LEU A 35 -8.44 9.16 3.54
N ILE A 36 -9.64 8.64 3.25
CA ILE A 36 -10.89 9.40 3.41
C ILE A 36 -11.33 9.40 4.87
N THR A 37 -11.27 8.24 5.54
CA THR A 37 -11.64 8.10 6.96
C THR A 37 -10.77 8.98 7.87
N LYS A 38 -9.47 9.04 7.62
CA LYS A 38 -8.51 9.91 8.35
C LYS A 38 -8.58 11.38 7.95
N ARG A 39 -9.55 11.78 7.10
CA ARG A 39 -9.72 13.14 6.55
C ARG A 39 -8.48 13.71 5.84
N ALA A 40 -7.54 12.85 5.43
CA ALA A 40 -6.36 13.25 4.67
C ALA A 40 -6.72 13.70 3.24
N THR A 41 -7.83 13.19 2.70
CA THR A 41 -8.42 13.63 1.43
C THR A 41 -9.93 13.51 1.45
N SER A 42 -10.63 14.46 0.83
CA SER A 42 -12.10 14.42 0.74
C SER A 42 -12.63 13.65 -0.48
N ASN A 43 -11.78 13.40 -1.48
CA ASN A 43 -12.20 12.88 -2.79
C ASN A 43 -11.36 11.69 -3.24
N VAL A 44 -12.02 10.66 -3.77
CA VAL A 44 -11.37 9.46 -4.36
C VAL A 44 -10.37 9.82 -5.47
N ARG A 45 -10.67 10.83 -6.30
CA ARG A 45 -9.77 11.30 -7.36
C ARG A 45 -8.45 11.85 -6.79
N ILE A 46 -8.54 12.61 -5.70
CA ILE A 46 -7.36 13.18 -5.04
C ILE A 46 -6.58 12.06 -4.35
N ALA A 47 -7.25 11.12 -3.68
CA ALA A 47 -6.60 9.95 -3.07
C ALA A 47 -5.81 9.14 -4.11
N LYS A 48 -6.40 8.89 -5.30
CA LYS A 48 -5.68 8.23 -6.40
C LYS A 48 -4.45 9.00 -6.86
N ARG A 49 -4.52 10.34 -6.92
CA ARG A 49 -3.38 11.19 -7.25
C ARG A 49 -2.28 11.10 -6.19
N LYS A 50 -2.63 11.15 -4.90
CA LYS A 50 -1.68 11.01 -3.78
C LYS A 50 -0.93 9.67 -3.81
N ILE A 51 -1.65 8.59 -4.13
CA ILE A 51 -1.07 7.26 -4.31
C ILE A 51 -0.10 7.24 -5.49
N TRP A 52 -0.42 7.94 -6.59
CA TRP A 52 0.46 8.06 -7.75
C TRP A 52 1.71 8.89 -7.46
N GLU A 53 1.56 9.98 -6.70
CA GLU A 53 2.64 10.86 -6.23
C GLU A 53 3.50 10.22 -5.13
N LYS A 54 3.13 9.01 -4.67
CA LYS A 54 3.81 8.27 -3.60
C LYS A 54 4.02 9.12 -2.34
N GLU A 55 3.00 9.89 -1.94
CA GLU A 55 3.07 10.70 -0.73
C GLU A 55 3.40 9.84 0.51
N PRO A 56 4.20 10.34 1.48
CA PRO A 56 4.62 9.57 2.65
C PRO A 56 3.46 8.96 3.46
N ILE A 57 2.34 9.69 3.54
CA ILE A 57 1.13 9.24 4.25
C ILE A 57 0.56 7.93 3.68
N VAL A 58 0.80 7.64 2.40
CA VAL A 58 0.36 6.39 1.76
C VAL A 58 1.15 5.20 2.30
N TRP A 59 2.43 5.39 2.61
CA TRP A 59 3.26 4.34 3.19
C TRP A 59 2.84 4.03 4.62
N GLU A 60 2.56 5.06 5.43
CA GLU A 60 2.09 4.90 6.81
C GLU A 60 0.77 4.12 6.86
N ILE A 61 -0.18 4.49 6.00
CA ILE A 61 -1.47 3.79 5.91
C ILE A 61 -1.28 2.34 5.45
N LEU A 62 -0.39 2.09 4.49
CA LEU A 62 -0.16 0.74 3.98
C LEU A 62 0.47 -0.21 5.01
N GLN A 63 1.20 0.31 6.00
CA GLN A 63 1.75 -0.49 7.09
C GLN A 63 0.69 -0.90 8.13
N GLU A 64 -0.43 -0.17 8.21
CA GLU A 64 -1.52 -0.44 9.15
C GLU A 64 -2.59 -1.40 8.59
N VAL A 65 -2.63 -1.61 7.27
CA VAL A 65 -3.57 -2.50 6.57
C VAL A 65 -3.07 -3.93 6.54
#